data_AF-A0AA38VFP7-F1
#
_entry.id   AF-A0AA38VFP7-F1
#
_cell.length_a   1.000
_cell.length_b   1.000
_cell.length_c   1.000
_cell.angle_alpha   90.00
_cell.angle_beta   90.00
_cell.angle_gamma   90.00
#
_symmetry.space_group_name_H-M   'P 1'
#
loop_
_entity.id
_entity.type
_entity.pdbx_description
1 polymer ?
#
loop_
_entity_poly.entity_id
_entity_poly.type
_entity_poly.pdbx_seq_one_letter_code
_entity_poly.pdbx_strand_id
1 'polypeptide(L)'
;MPRMFIKMDRALLLDADYDNCRIQFLIRSIQTEEEDGRTWDVFAADYKTDKWMRLDRFLRKFREHRRSVSVDQWLQGKIVFNEEETHGMLQTAKGAWERFNARTQMMKGLFNYEKAYRLYVRACLHEFVDQNIQYAEVRVTFMGTNQIWRDDGCGQIDNKGIMELIIDECAAFHPDRYFAGLKIIYCVPRSFSPDQVMHGLDECLEFKLDNKFSGYIAGFDLVGEEEKGKPLKAFIPQFLEFKNKCTAREVSIPFLFHCGETLGVGTDTDGNLLDALLLGSKRIGHGFALARHPYIMERMKKRNVCVELCPISNEILGLTPRVSGHAMYTLLANNVHCTVNTDNGTIFGSKLSHDFYQVMVGKADMTLYGWRQLAEWSLEHSCMDAKELETARRRWDELWKEFVAWIVEEYGHLVKPPA
;
A
#
# COMPACT_ATOMS: atom_id res chain seq x y z
N MET A 1 -7.45 -26.44 -4.65
CA MET A 1 -8.31 -25.23 -4.62
C MET A 1 -9.38 -25.43 -5.66
N PRO A 2 -10.65 -25.70 -5.32
CA PRO A 2 -11.48 -26.37 -6.31
C PRO A 2 -11.79 -25.54 -7.57
N ARG A 3 -11.77 -24.19 -7.54
CA ARG A 3 -12.34 -23.37 -8.64
C ARG A 3 -11.60 -22.06 -8.98
N MET A 4 -10.29 -22.02 -8.77
CA MET A 4 -9.45 -20.90 -9.20
C MET A 4 -9.13 -21.02 -10.70
N PHE A 5 -9.21 -19.89 -11.41
CA PHE A 5 -8.86 -19.77 -12.82
C PHE A 5 -7.72 -18.78 -13.00
N ILE A 6 -6.98 -18.97 -14.09
CA ILE A 6 -5.90 -18.13 -14.54
C ILE A 6 -6.16 -17.74 -15.99
N LYS A 7 -5.91 -16.49 -16.34
CA LYS A 7 -5.86 -16.03 -17.74
C LYS A 7 -4.60 -15.22 -17.97
N MET A 8 -4.24 -15.13 -19.25
CA MET A 8 -3.08 -14.39 -19.70
C MET A 8 -3.41 -13.55 -20.94
N ASP A 9 -2.68 -12.46 -21.11
CA ASP A 9 -2.77 -11.58 -22.29
C ASP A 9 -2.19 -12.22 -23.56
N ARG A 10 -1.55 -13.39 -23.45
CA ARG A 10 -0.94 -14.15 -24.55
C ARG A 10 -0.85 -15.65 -24.24
N ALA A 11 -0.60 -16.45 -25.27
CA ALA A 11 -0.24 -17.86 -25.12
C ALA A 11 1.22 -18.01 -24.66
N LEU A 12 1.55 -19.11 -24.00
CA LEU A 12 2.91 -19.46 -23.54
C LEU A 12 3.55 -20.46 -24.50
N LEU A 13 3.97 -19.98 -25.68
CA LEU A 13 4.52 -20.82 -26.75
C LEU A 13 6.05 -20.74 -26.84
N LEU A 14 6.61 -19.57 -26.53
CA LEU A 14 8.03 -19.26 -26.56
C LEU A 14 8.53 -18.94 -25.15
N ASP A 15 9.82 -19.10 -24.88
CA ASP A 15 10.41 -18.77 -23.58
C ASP A 15 10.15 -17.31 -23.18
N ALA A 16 10.23 -16.38 -24.14
CA ALA A 16 9.96 -14.96 -23.93
C ALA A 16 8.50 -14.67 -23.53
N ASP A 17 7.54 -15.56 -23.85
CA ASP A 17 6.14 -15.36 -23.46
C ASP A 17 5.97 -15.48 -21.95
N TYR A 18 6.74 -16.38 -21.31
CA TYR A 18 6.69 -16.56 -19.86
C TYR A 18 7.13 -15.31 -19.11
N ASP A 19 8.02 -14.50 -19.68
CA ASP A 19 8.51 -13.29 -19.03
C ASP A 19 7.61 -12.09 -19.35
N ASN A 20 7.06 -12.03 -20.56
CA ASN A 20 6.26 -10.90 -21.04
C ASN A 20 4.75 -11.02 -20.76
N CYS A 21 4.24 -12.20 -20.38
CA CYS A 21 2.81 -12.35 -20.11
C CYS A 21 2.36 -11.57 -18.86
N ARG A 22 1.15 -11.04 -18.92
CA ARG A 22 0.40 -10.51 -17.78
C ARG A 22 -0.58 -11.57 -17.31
N ILE A 23 -0.69 -11.72 -15.99
CA ILE A 23 -1.45 -12.80 -15.36
C ILE A 23 -2.58 -12.20 -14.53
N GLN A 24 -3.77 -12.79 -14.63
CA GLN A 24 -4.86 -12.50 -13.72
C GLN A 24 -5.48 -13.80 -13.21
N PHE A 25 -5.95 -13.76 -11.97
CA PHE A 25 -6.62 -14.86 -11.29
C PHE A 25 -8.06 -14.49 -10.95
N LEU A 26 -8.94 -15.48 -10.89
CA LEU A 26 -10.33 -15.30 -10.50
C LEU A 26 -10.95 -16.63 -10.06
N ILE A 27 -11.69 -16.61 -8.96
CA ILE A 27 -12.60 -17.71 -8.62
C ILE A 27 -13.88 -17.58 -9.46
N ARG A 28 -14.38 -18.69 -10.01
CA ARG A 28 -15.59 -18.70 -10.86
C ARG A 28 -16.64 -19.64 -10.32
N SER A 29 -17.93 -19.41 -10.62
CA SER A 29 -19.09 -20.26 -10.26
C SER A 29 -19.31 -21.41 -11.28
N ILE A 30 -20.01 -22.50 -10.93
CA ILE A 30 -20.16 -23.68 -11.81
C ILE A 30 -20.94 -23.25 -13.05
N GLN A 31 -22.00 -22.48 -12.82
CA GLN A 31 -22.80 -21.85 -13.87
C GLN A 31 -21.94 -21.05 -14.85
N THR A 32 -21.05 -20.18 -14.36
CA THR A 32 -20.19 -19.39 -15.27
C THR A 32 -19.19 -20.23 -16.06
N GLU A 33 -18.82 -21.41 -15.57
CA GLU A 33 -17.94 -22.35 -16.30
C GLU A 33 -18.72 -23.14 -17.35
N GLU A 34 -19.95 -23.54 -17.03
CA GLU A 34 -20.87 -24.22 -17.96
C GLU A 34 -21.33 -23.29 -19.09
N GLU A 35 -21.63 -22.03 -18.79
CA GLU A 35 -21.99 -20.99 -19.77
C GLU A 35 -20.87 -20.74 -20.79
N ASP A 36 -19.62 -20.76 -20.36
CA ASP A 36 -18.46 -20.61 -21.25
C ASP A 36 -18.30 -21.80 -22.21
N GLY A 37 -18.89 -22.96 -21.89
CA GLY A 37 -18.88 -24.18 -22.69
C GLY A 37 -17.52 -24.84 -22.90
N ARG A 38 -16.41 -24.19 -22.53
CA ARG A 38 -15.04 -24.73 -22.55
C ARG A 38 -14.09 -23.94 -21.64
N THR A 39 -13.06 -24.62 -21.15
CA THR A 39 -11.89 -23.98 -20.53
C THR A 39 -10.75 -23.91 -21.55
N TRP A 40 -10.07 -22.77 -21.60
CA TRP A 40 -8.99 -22.53 -22.55
C TRP A 40 -7.68 -23.11 -22.05
N ASP A 41 -6.70 -23.19 -22.95
CA ASP A 41 -5.38 -23.75 -22.65
C ASP A 41 -4.30 -22.76 -23.06
N VAL A 42 -3.66 -22.10 -22.10
CA VAL A 42 -2.67 -21.05 -22.38
C VAL A 42 -1.42 -21.59 -23.10
N PHE A 43 -1.22 -22.91 -23.13
CA PHE A 43 -0.10 -23.55 -23.83
C PHE A 43 -0.44 -23.96 -25.26
N ALA A 44 -1.67 -23.71 -25.73
CA ALA A 44 -2.11 -24.06 -27.07
C ALA A 44 -2.01 -22.87 -28.04
N ALA A 45 -1.65 -23.15 -29.30
CA ALA A 45 -1.49 -22.13 -30.33
C ALA A 45 -2.81 -21.43 -30.71
N ASP A 46 -3.96 -22.06 -30.44
CA ASP A 46 -5.28 -21.48 -30.68
C ASP A 46 -5.84 -20.70 -29.46
N TYR A 47 -5.04 -20.54 -28.40
CA TYR A 47 -5.42 -19.74 -27.24
C TYR A 47 -5.79 -18.30 -27.64
N LYS A 48 -6.99 -17.88 -27.27
CA LYS A 48 -7.41 -16.48 -27.40
C LYS A 48 -7.04 -15.71 -26.15
N THR A 49 -6.52 -14.50 -26.33
CA THR A 49 -6.11 -13.60 -25.24
C THR A 49 -7.24 -13.39 -24.23
N ASP A 50 -6.87 -13.26 -22.95
CA ASP A 50 -7.79 -13.03 -21.82
C ASP A 50 -8.87 -14.09 -21.61
N LYS A 51 -8.61 -15.34 -22.03
CA LYS A 51 -9.52 -16.46 -21.79
C LYS A 51 -9.08 -17.31 -20.60
N TRP A 52 -10.06 -17.78 -19.84
CA TRP A 52 -9.82 -18.47 -18.57
C TRP A 52 -9.47 -19.94 -18.76
N MET A 53 -8.41 -20.36 -18.05
CA MET A 53 -7.97 -21.74 -17.88
C MET A 53 -8.10 -22.12 -16.41
N ARG A 54 -8.51 -23.36 -16.09
CA ARG A 54 -8.51 -23.84 -14.70
C ARG A 54 -7.08 -23.90 -14.17
N LEU A 55 -6.86 -23.40 -12.95
CA LEU A 55 -5.52 -23.31 -12.37
C LEU A 55 -4.89 -24.69 -12.14
N ASP A 56 -5.65 -25.71 -11.75
CA ASP A 56 -5.12 -27.07 -11.58
C ASP A 56 -4.59 -27.67 -12.89
N ARG A 57 -5.32 -27.45 -14.00
CA ARG A 57 -4.86 -27.82 -15.34
C ARG A 57 -3.61 -27.05 -15.72
N PHE A 58 -3.57 -25.75 -15.43
CA PHE A 58 -2.39 -24.91 -15.67
C PHE A 58 -1.17 -25.43 -14.92
N LEU A 59 -1.28 -25.69 -13.61
CA LEU A 59 -0.19 -26.18 -12.77
C LEU A 59 0.37 -27.52 -13.26
N ARG A 60 -0.49 -28.43 -13.74
CA ARG A 60 -0.06 -29.70 -14.35
C ARG A 60 0.71 -29.46 -15.64
N LYS A 61 0.14 -28.69 -16.58
CA LYS A 61 0.75 -28.44 -17.89
C LYS A 61 2.02 -27.60 -17.82
N PHE A 62 2.12 -26.67 -16.88
CA PHE A 62 3.33 -25.88 -16.68
C PHE A 62 4.55 -26.76 -16.43
N ARG A 63 4.40 -27.81 -15.61
CA ARG A 63 5.48 -28.77 -15.31
C ARG A 63 5.91 -29.59 -16.54
N GLU A 64 5.00 -29.80 -17.48
CA GLU A 64 5.29 -30.50 -18.74
C GLU A 64 6.13 -29.62 -19.69
N HIS A 65 5.81 -28.33 -19.76
CA HIS A 65 6.42 -27.36 -20.68
C HIS A 65 7.69 -26.70 -20.13
N ARG A 66 7.78 -26.47 -18.81
CA ARG A 66 8.91 -25.77 -18.16
C ARG A 66 9.41 -26.56 -16.95
N ARG A 67 10.28 -27.54 -17.20
CA ARG A 67 10.78 -28.48 -16.17
C ARG A 67 11.87 -27.89 -15.26
N SER A 68 12.57 -26.86 -15.71
CA SER A 68 13.74 -26.30 -15.02
C SER A 68 13.39 -25.28 -13.92
N VAL A 69 12.16 -24.77 -13.89
CA VAL A 69 11.72 -23.73 -12.95
C VAL A 69 10.40 -24.16 -12.32
N SER A 70 10.26 -24.01 -11.01
CA SER A 70 8.99 -24.31 -10.36
C SER A 70 7.95 -23.24 -10.71
N VAL A 71 6.68 -23.63 -10.80
CA VAL A 71 5.60 -22.68 -11.08
C VAL A 71 5.49 -21.61 -9.99
N ASP A 72 5.77 -21.96 -8.73
CA ASP A 72 5.73 -21.02 -7.61
C ASP A 72 6.86 -19.98 -7.72
N GLN A 73 8.08 -20.39 -8.07
CA GLN A 73 9.20 -19.48 -8.31
C GLN A 73 8.89 -18.52 -9.47
N TRP A 74 8.30 -19.04 -10.55
CA TRP A 74 7.92 -18.20 -11.69
C TRP A 74 6.81 -17.19 -11.32
N LEU A 75 5.76 -17.63 -10.63
CA LEU A 75 4.69 -16.75 -10.17
C LEU A 75 5.18 -15.71 -9.15
N GLN A 76 6.11 -16.07 -8.26
CA GLN A 76 6.73 -15.12 -7.34
C GLN A 76 7.55 -14.07 -8.10
N GLY A 77 8.36 -14.48 -9.08
CA GLY A 77 9.11 -13.56 -9.94
C GLY A 77 8.22 -12.62 -10.76
N LYS A 78 6.95 -12.98 -10.98
CA LYS A 78 5.96 -12.09 -11.61
C LYS A 78 5.44 -11.02 -10.66
N ILE A 79 5.39 -11.27 -9.35
CA ILE A 79 4.83 -10.35 -8.36
C ILE A 79 5.90 -9.39 -7.82
N VAL A 80 7.11 -9.87 -7.56
CA VAL A 80 8.17 -9.11 -6.88
C VAL A 80 9.11 -8.47 -7.90
N PHE A 81 9.50 -7.21 -7.68
CA PHE A 81 10.55 -6.56 -8.47
C PHE A 81 11.90 -7.24 -8.32
N ASN A 82 12.63 -7.40 -9.42
CA ASN A 82 14.01 -7.88 -9.40
C ASN A 82 15.01 -6.74 -9.68
N GLU A 83 16.30 -7.03 -9.49
CA GLU A 83 17.39 -6.04 -9.63
C GLU A 83 17.45 -5.40 -11.03
N GLU A 84 17.27 -6.18 -12.10
CA GLU A 84 17.30 -5.67 -13.48
C GLU A 84 16.10 -4.76 -13.76
N GLU A 85 14.93 -5.07 -13.22
CA GLU A 85 13.73 -4.24 -13.35
C GLU A 85 13.81 -2.93 -12.57
N THR A 86 14.61 -2.89 -11.50
CA THR A 86 14.78 -1.73 -10.63
C THR A 86 15.95 -0.85 -11.06
N HIS A 87 17.11 -1.44 -11.40
CA HIS A 87 18.37 -0.73 -11.65
C HIS A 87 18.91 -0.91 -13.08
N GLY A 88 18.21 -1.63 -13.94
CA GLY A 88 18.64 -1.85 -15.32
C GLY A 88 18.78 -0.53 -16.10
N MET A 89 19.73 -0.49 -17.04
CA MET A 89 20.04 0.74 -17.80
C MET A 89 18.86 1.31 -18.61
N LEU A 90 17.87 0.49 -18.94
CA LEU A 90 16.67 0.87 -19.69
C LEU A 90 15.45 1.14 -18.77
N GLN A 91 15.63 1.03 -17.46
CA GLN A 91 14.58 1.28 -16.48
C GLN A 91 14.20 2.78 -16.52
N THR A 92 12.89 3.02 -16.40
CA THR A 92 12.33 4.38 -16.26
C THR A 92 11.19 4.32 -15.24
N ALA A 93 10.89 5.45 -14.59
CA ALA A 93 9.76 5.55 -13.66
C ALA A 93 8.44 5.10 -14.31
N LYS A 94 8.21 5.48 -15.57
CA LYS A 94 7.05 5.02 -16.35
C LYS A 94 7.02 3.50 -16.52
N GLY A 95 8.17 2.89 -16.87
CA GLY A 95 8.29 1.44 -17.03
C GLY A 95 8.07 0.68 -15.72
N ALA A 96 8.57 1.22 -14.60
CA ALA A 96 8.32 0.67 -13.27
C ALA A 96 6.83 0.72 -12.91
N TRP A 97 6.15 1.85 -13.14
CA TRP A 97 4.70 1.97 -12.93
C TRP A 97 3.89 1.00 -13.79
N GLU A 98 4.27 0.77 -15.05
CA GLU A 98 3.61 -0.22 -15.91
C GLU A 98 3.71 -1.65 -15.33
N ARG A 99 4.87 -2.02 -14.78
CA ARG A 99 5.07 -3.32 -14.09
C ARG A 99 4.29 -3.38 -12.78
N PHE A 100 4.36 -2.33 -11.97
CA PHE A 100 3.65 -2.22 -10.70
C PHE A 100 2.13 -2.37 -10.88
N ASN A 101 1.55 -1.68 -11.88
CA ASN A 101 0.14 -1.80 -12.21
C ASN A 101 -0.24 -3.21 -12.68
N ALA A 102 0.60 -3.90 -13.46
CA ALA A 102 0.35 -5.28 -13.85
C ALA A 102 0.39 -6.25 -12.64
N ARG A 103 1.32 -6.03 -11.71
CA ARG A 103 1.51 -6.82 -10.48
C ARG A 103 0.35 -6.67 -9.51
N THR A 104 -0.11 -5.45 -9.28
CA THR A 104 -1.29 -5.20 -8.43
C THR A 104 -2.54 -5.84 -9.00
N GLN A 105 -2.73 -5.86 -10.33
CA GLN A 105 -3.83 -6.59 -10.98
C GLN A 105 -3.75 -8.11 -10.73
N MET A 106 -2.56 -8.70 -10.84
CA MET A 106 -2.34 -10.11 -10.55
C MET A 106 -2.67 -10.45 -9.09
N MET A 107 -2.18 -9.65 -8.13
CA MET A 107 -2.43 -9.84 -6.71
C MET A 107 -3.90 -9.73 -6.33
N LYS A 108 -4.61 -8.73 -6.90
CA LYS A 108 -6.06 -8.58 -6.69
C LYS A 108 -6.79 -9.88 -7.01
N GLY A 109 -6.43 -10.53 -8.11
CA GLY A 109 -7.01 -11.81 -8.51
C GLY A 109 -6.73 -12.98 -7.56
N LEU A 110 -5.57 -12.98 -6.88
CA LEU A 110 -5.18 -14.09 -5.99
C LEU A 110 -5.97 -14.09 -4.68
N PHE A 111 -6.29 -12.89 -4.18
CA PHE A 111 -6.95 -12.69 -2.89
C PHE A 111 -8.42 -12.28 -3.04
N ASN A 112 -9.01 -12.37 -4.24
CA ASN A 112 -10.39 -11.94 -4.52
C ASN A 112 -11.48 -12.92 -4.07
N TYR A 113 -11.23 -13.78 -3.10
CA TYR A 113 -12.27 -14.64 -2.54
C TYR A 113 -12.11 -14.76 -1.03
N GLU A 114 -13.23 -14.95 -0.34
CA GLU A 114 -13.35 -14.77 1.12
C GLU A 114 -12.25 -15.48 1.90
N LYS A 115 -12.03 -16.78 1.66
CA LYS A 115 -11.00 -17.53 2.38
C LYS A 115 -9.58 -17.03 2.13
N ALA A 116 -9.22 -16.69 0.90
CA ALA A 116 -7.89 -16.13 0.62
C ALA A 116 -7.72 -14.74 1.22
N TYR A 117 -8.77 -13.92 1.18
CA TYR A 117 -8.72 -12.58 1.75
C TYR A 117 -8.54 -12.61 3.27
N ARG A 118 -9.29 -13.46 3.98
CA ARG A 118 -9.13 -13.67 5.43
C ARG A 118 -7.72 -14.15 5.78
N LEU A 119 -7.17 -15.11 5.02
CA LEU A 119 -5.78 -15.55 5.19
C LEU A 119 -4.77 -14.43 4.94
N TYR A 120 -5.01 -13.59 3.93
CA TYR A 120 -4.17 -12.43 3.63
C TYR A 120 -4.18 -11.40 4.76
N VAL A 121 -5.36 -11.02 5.26
CA VAL A 121 -5.50 -10.10 6.39
C VAL A 121 -4.80 -10.64 7.65
N ARG A 122 -4.99 -11.92 7.96
CA ARG A 122 -4.33 -12.56 9.11
C ARG A 122 -2.81 -12.59 8.96
N ALA A 123 -2.30 -12.90 7.78
CA ALA A 123 -0.86 -12.87 7.51
C ALA A 123 -0.28 -11.45 7.66
N CYS A 124 -1.02 -10.43 7.22
CA CYS A 124 -0.67 -9.03 7.39
C CYS A 124 -0.56 -8.63 8.89
N LEU A 125 -1.53 -9.05 9.70
CA LEU A 125 -1.53 -8.83 11.16
C LEU A 125 -0.32 -9.48 11.85
N HIS A 126 -0.01 -10.73 11.50
CA HIS A 126 1.20 -11.40 12.02
C HIS A 126 2.48 -10.67 11.61
N GLU A 127 2.60 -10.29 10.35
CA GLU A 127 3.77 -9.56 9.84
C GLU A 127 3.99 -8.24 10.57
N PHE A 128 2.92 -7.49 10.89
CA PHE A 128 3.05 -6.28 11.70
C PHE A 128 3.68 -6.55 13.07
N VAL A 129 3.17 -7.56 13.78
CA VAL A 129 3.67 -7.91 15.12
C VAL A 129 5.10 -8.47 15.07
N ASP A 130 5.41 -9.29 14.06
CA ASP A 130 6.73 -9.85 13.83
C ASP A 130 7.77 -8.74 13.55
N GLN A 131 7.34 -7.67 12.89
CA GLN A 131 8.13 -6.45 12.65
C GLN A 131 8.14 -5.47 13.83
N ASN A 132 7.58 -5.85 14.99
CA ASN A 132 7.44 -5.00 16.18
C ASN A 132 6.64 -3.70 15.92
N ILE A 133 5.73 -3.72 14.96
CA ILE A 133 4.78 -2.63 14.69
C ILE A 133 3.64 -2.74 15.70
N GLN A 134 3.38 -1.65 16.40
CA GLN A 134 2.35 -1.60 17.45
C GLN A 134 1.01 -1.10 16.93
N TYR A 135 0.97 -0.40 15.79
CA TYR A 135 -0.25 0.17 15.22
C TYR A 135 -0.06 0.38 13.71
N ALA A 136 -1.12 0.17 12.94
CA ALA A 136 -1.09 0.35 11.48
C ALA A 136 -2.32 1.10 10.95
N GLU A 137 -2.11 1.95 9.95
CA GLU A 137 -3.17 2.52 9.13
C GLU A 137 -3.02 2.03 7.70
N VAL A 138 -3.93 1.17 7.27
CA VAL A 138 -3.84 0.51 5.96
C VAL A 138 -4.80 1.15 4.96
N ARG A 139 -4.29 1.40 3.76
CA ARG A 139 -5.08 1.93 2.64
C ARG A 139 -5.84 0.81 1.97
N VAL A 140 -7.17 0.82 2.09
CA VAL A 140 -8.04 -0.16 1.42
C VAL A 140 -8.78 0.55 0.31
N THR A 141 -8.57 0.08 -0.92
CA THR A 141 -9.24 0.67 -2.08
C THR A 141 -10.57 -0.01 -2.35
N PHE A 142 -11.65 0.74 -2.18
CA PHE A 142 -13.01 0.31 -2.47
C PHE A 142 -13.37 0.71 -3.89
N MET A 143 -13.58 -0.29 -4.74
CA MET A 143 -13.98 -0.11 -6.14
C MET A 143 -14.59 -1.39 -6.69
N GLY A 144 -15.46 -1.26 -7.69
CA GLY A 144 -16.12 -2.41 -8.33
C GLY A 144 -15.16 -3.42 -9.00
N THR A 145 -13.87 -3.12 -9.18
CA THR A 145 -12.89 -4.09 -9.69
C THR A 145 -12.07 -4.78 -8.59
N ASN A 146 -12.22 -4.35 -7.33
CA ASN A 146 -11.63 -4.98 -6.14
C ASN A 146 -12.67 -5.86 -5.41
N GLN A 147 -13.48 -6.59 -6.17
CA GLN A 147 -14.55 -7.43 -5.61
C GLN A 147 -13.97 -8.66 -4.91
N ILE A 148 -14.52 -9.00 -3.75
CA ILE A 148 -14.29 -10.28 -3.09
C ILE A 148 -15.48 -11.19 -3.38
N TRP A 149 -15.21 -12.39 -3.86
CA TRP A 149 -16.23 -13.40 -4.14
C TRP A 149 -16.39 -14.35 -2.97
N ARG A 150 -17.57 -14.96 -2.86
CA ARG A 150 -17.75 -16.15 -2.01
C ARG A 150 -16.86 -17.29 -2.52
N ASP A 151 -16.51 -18.22 -1.63
CA ASP A 151 -15.59 -19.34 -1.92
C ASP A 151 -16.09 -20.29 -3.03
N ASP A 152 -17.38 -20.29 -3.33
CA ASP A 152 -17.99 -21.05 -4.42
C ASP A 152 -18.03 -20.28 -5.76
N GLY A 153 -17.65 -19.00 -5.74
CA GLY A 153 -17.75 -18.06 -6.85
C GLY A 153 -19.16 -17.52 -7.08
N CYS A 154 -20.13 -17.84 -6.23
CA CYS A 154 -21.52 -17.42 -6.36
C CYS A 154 -21.76 -16.13 -5.57
N GLY A 155 -21.65 -15.00 -6.26
CA GLY A 155 -21.95 -13.70 -5.68
C GLY A 155 -20.76 -13.02 -5.02
N GLN A 156 -20.93 -11.72 -4.82
CA GLN A 156 -19.89 -10.80 -4.40
C GLN A 156 -20.17 -10.31 -2.99
N ILE A 157 -19.09 -10.05 -2.26
CA ILE A 157 -19.07 -9.35 -0.98
C ILE A 157 -18.86 -7.88 -1.30
N ASP A 158 -19.77 -7.04 -0.83
CA ASP A 158 -19.72 -5.59 -1.00
C ASP A 158 -18.69 -4.94 -0.05
N ASN A 159 -18.48 -3.63 -0.19
CA ASN A 159 -17.50 -2.89 0.61
C ASN A 159 -17.75 -3.02 2.13
N LYS A 160 -19.02 -3.07 2.54
CA LYS A 160 -19.41 -3.31 3.94
C LYS A 160 -18.95 -4.70 4.39
N GLY A 161 -19.27 -5.74 3.62
CA GLY A 161 -18.81 -7.09 3.90
C GLY A 161 -17.28 -7.19 3.95
N ILE A 162 -16.55 -6.51 3.05
CA ILE A 162 -15.08 -6.46 3.10
C ILE A 162 -14.58 -5.86 4.43
N MET A 163 -15.18 -4.75 4.88
CA MET A 163 -14.87 -4.17 6.19
C MET A 163 -15.14 -5.16 7.33
N GLU A 164 -16.24 -5.90 7.26
CA GLU A 164 -16.57 -6.94 8.25
C GLU A 164 -15.52 -8.05 8.27
N LEU A 165 -15.07 -8.54 7.11
CA LEU A 165 -14.00 -9.54 7.04
C LEU A 165 -12.73 -9.05 7.76
N ILE A 166 -12.33 -7.80 7.52
CA ILE A 166 -11.13 -7.23 8.15
C ILE A 166 -11.30 -7.13 9.67
N ILE A 167 -12.44 -6.60 10.12
CA ILE A 167 -12.73 -6.40 11.55
C ILE A 167 -12.82 -7.74 12.28
N ASP A 168 -13.43 -8.75 11.68
CA ASP A 168 -13.51 -10.10 12.24
C ASP A 168 -12.11 -10.67 12.47
N GLU A 169 -11.20 -10.56 11.48
CA GLU A 169 -9.83 -11.03 11.63
C GLU A 169 -9.05 -10.21 12.66
N CYS A 170 -9.29 -8.89 12.77
CA CYS A 170 -8.68 -8.06 13.81
C CYS A 170 -9.17 -8.44 15.21
N ALA A 171 -10.47 -8.67 15.37
CA ALA A 171 -11.08 -9.02 16.65
C ALA A 171 -10.65 -10.41 17.13
N ALA A 172 -10.44 -11.35 16.21
CA ALA A 172 -9.94 -12.69 16.50
C ALA A 172 -8.42 -12.75 16.73
N PHE A 173 -7.70 -11.66 16.44
CA PHE A 173 -6.24 -11.63 16.52
C PHE A 173 -5.77 -11.28 17.93
N HIS A 174 -5.09 -12.25 18.55
CA HIS A 174 -4.52 -12.12 19.91
C HIS A 174 -3.02 -12.41 19.85
N PRO A 175 -2.17 -11.41 19.56
CA PRO A 175 -0.73 -11.60 19.45
C PRO A 175 -0.04 -11.73 20.81
N ASP A 176 1.11 -12.40 20.83
CA ASP A 176 1.96 -12.54 22.03
C ASP A 176 2.72 -11.25 22.41
N ARG A 177 2.67 -10.22 21.55
CA ARG A 177 3.29 -8.90 21.78
C ARG A 177 2.23 -7.80 21.69
N TYR A 178 2.54 -6.65 22.25
CA TYR A 178 1.62 -5.51 22.24
C TYR A 178 1.33 -5.04 20.81
N PHE A 179 0.04 -5.01 20.46
CA PHE A 179 -0.49 -4.46 19.23
C PHE A 179 -1.77 -3.69 19.57
N ALA A 180 -1.75 -2.38 19.37
CA ALA A 180 -2.88 -1.47 19.61
C ALA A 180 -4.01 -1.68 18.59
N GLY A 181 -3.71 -2.27 17.43
CA GLY A 181 -4.68 -2.58 16.39
C GLY A 181 -4.37 -1.89 15.06
N LEU A 182 -5.37 -1.86 14.18
CA LEU A 182 -5.27 -1.17 12.90
C LEU A 182 -6.50 -0.33 12.62
N LYS A 183 -6.31 0.69 11.79
CA LYS A 183 -7.39 1.46 11.17
C LYS A 183 -7.25 1.44 9.64
N ILE A 184 -8.34 1.76 8.98
CA ILE A 184 -8.52 1.78 7.53
C ILE A 184 -8.55 3.23 7.05
N ILE A 185 -7.72 3.52 6.06
CA ILE A 185 -7.84 4.71 5.23
C ILE A 185 -8.70 4.31 4.04
N TYR A 186 -9.90 4.88 3.95
CA TYR A 186 -10.83 4.59 2.86
C TYR A 186 -10.29 5.22 1.59
N CYS A 187 -10.01 4.40 0.58
CA CYS A 187 -9.41 4.88 -0.67
C CYS A 187 -10.33 4.65 -1.85
N VAL A 188 -10.35 5.60 -2.79
CA VAL A 188 -10.86 5.38 -4.14
C VAL A 188 -9.79 5.70 -5.19
N PRO A 189 -9.87 5.11 -6.40
CA PRO A 189 -8.94 5.43 -7.46
C PRO A 189 -9.09 6.88 -7.96
N ARG A 190 -7.98 7.60 -8.15
CA ARG A 190 -7.97 8.93 -8.79
C ARG A 190 -8.41 8.93 -10.26
N SER A 191 -8.57 7.75 -10.87
CA SER A 191 -9.12 7.61 -12.22
C SER A 191 -10.65 7.75 -12.27
N PHE A 192 -11.33 7.69 -11.12
CA PHE A 192 -12.78 7.79 -11.01
C PHE A 192 -13.34 9.13 -11.53
N SER A 193 -14.61 9.12 -11.95
CA SER A 193 -15.35 10.36 -12.22
C SER A 193 -15.60 11.13 -10.91
N PRO A 194 -15.88 12.44 -10.98
CA PRO A 194 -16.24 13.21 -9.79
C PRO A 194 -17.44 12.61 -9.02
N ASP A 195 -18.44 12.06 -9.74
CA ASP A 195 -19.59 11.39 -9.11
C ASP A 195 -19.20 10.11 -8.38
N GLN A 196 -18.29 9.31 -8.97
CA GLN A 196 -17.77 8.11 -8.33
C GLN A 196 -16.93 8.43 -7.09
N VAL A 197 -16.15 9.52 -7.12
CA VAL A 197 -15.41 10.00 -5.95
C VAL A 197 -16.37 10.49 -4.88
N MET A 198 -17.43 11.23 -5.24
CA MET A 198 -18.46 11.66 -4.29
C MET A 198 -19.13 10.45 -3.62
N HIS A 199 -19.48 9.42 -4.39
CA HIS A 199 -20.07 8.20 -3.84
C HIS A 199 -19.14 7.52 -2.81
N GLY A 200 -17.84 7.40 -3.10
CA GLY A 200 -16.88 6.86 -2.14
C GLY A 200 -16.68 7.74 -0.89
N LEU A 201 -16.73 9.07 -1.04
CA LEU A 201 -16.72 9.99 0.09
C LEU A 201 -17.97 9.82 0.98
N ASP A 202 -19.14 9.69 0.38
CA ASP A 202 -20.39 9.46 1.09
C ASP A 202 -20.38 8.10 1.82
N GLU A 203 -19.92 7.02 1.17
CA GLU A 203 -19.78 5.71 1.81
C GLU A 203 -18.74 5.73 2.96
N CYS A 204 -17.62 6.45 2.79
CA CYS A 204 -16.65 6.65 3.87
C CYS A 204 -17.28 7.35 5.09
N LEU A 205 -18.14 8.34 4.86
CA LEU A 205 -18.87 9.02 5.92
C LEU A 205 -19.87 8.08 6.60
N GLU A 206 -20.60 7.27 5.82
CA GLU A 206 -21.51 6.25 6.36
C GLU A 206 -20.77 5.25 7.25
N PHE A 207 -19.61 4.76 6.82
CA PHE A 207 -18.78 3.88 7.65
C PHE A 207 -18.27 4.58 8.91
N LYS A 208 -17.96 5.88 8.84
CA LYS A 208 -17.57 6.63 10.05
C LYS A 208 -18.72 6.79 11.05
N LEU A 209 -19.96 6.84 10.57
CA LEU A 209 -21.16 7.01 11.39
C LEU A 209 -21.72 5.67 11.94
N ASP A 210 -21.39 4.55 11.31
CA ASP A 210 -21.78 3.22 11.79
C ASP A 210 -20.94 2.84 13.03
N ASN A 211 -21.59 2.54 14.16
CA ASN A 211 -20.92 2.15 15.41
C ASN A 211 -19.99 0.94 15.27
N LYS A 212 -20.25 0.05 14.29
CA LYS A 212 -19.40 -1.12 14.02
C LYS A 212 -18.08 -0.73 13.36
N PHE A 213 -18.08 0.34 12.56
CA PHE A 213 -16.95 0.70 11.69
C PHE A 213 -16.24 2.00 12.11
N SER A 214 -16.90 2.85 12.89
CA SER A 214 -16.43 4.20 13.25
C SER A 214 -15.04 4.21 13.89
N GLY A 215 -14.74 3.23 14.74
CA GLY A 215 -13.46 3.03 15.39
C GLY A 215 -12.33 2.61 14.44
N TYR A 216 -12.67 2.05 13.28
CA TYR A 216 -11.72 1.59 12.27
C TYR A 216 -11.45 2.61 11.17
N ILE A 217 -12.29 3.63 10.93
CA ILE A 217 -12.04 4.61 9.86
C ILE A 217 -11.07 5.70 10.33
N ALA A 218 -9.87 5.74 9.72
CA ALA A 218 -8.81 6.72 9.99
C ALA A 218 -8.92 7.99 9.13
N GLY A 219 -9.41 7.89 7.91
CA GLY A 219 -9.41 9.00 6.95
C GLY A 219 -9.77 8.58 5.53
N PHE A 220 -9.59 9.50 4.58
CA PHE A 220 -9.86 9.29 3.16
C PHE A 220 -8.65 9.64 2.28
N ASP A 221 -8.47 8.91 1.18
CA ASP A 221 -7.38 9.10 0.22
C ASP A 221 -7.78 8.79 -1.24
N LEU A 222 -7.05 9.38 -2.19
CA LEU A 222 -7.08 9.06 -3.61
C LEU A 222 -5.80 8.33 -4.04
N VAL A 223 -5.95 7.10 -4.51
CA VAL A 223 -4.81 6.22 -4.87
C VAL A 223 -4.71 5.96 -6.37
N GLY A 224 -3.54 5.48 -6.82
CA GLY A 224 -3.22 5.15 -8.21
C GLY A 224 -2.14 6.07 -8.78
N GLU A 225 -1.58 5.69 -9.94
CA GLU A 225 -0.47 6.41 -10.60
C GLU A 225 -0.78 7.91 -10.76
N GLU A 226 -0.01 8.75 -10.06
CA GLU A 226 -0.33 10.17 -9.87
C GLU A 226 -0.35 10.94 -11.19
N GLU A 227 0.61 10.64 -12.07
CA GLU A 227 0.82 11.30 -13.38
C GLU A 227 -0.23 10.94 -14.43
N LYS A 228 -0.84 9.75 -14.36
CA LYS A 228 -1.88 9.32 -15.32
C LYS A 228 -3.30 9.58 -14.82
N GLY A 229 -3.47 9.78 -13.52
CA GLY A 229 -4.75 10.03 -12.90
C GLY A 229 -5.18 11.50 -12.95
N LYS A 230 -6.35 11.80 -12.36
CA LYS A 230 -6.81 13.18 -12.21
C LYS A 230 -6.14 13.83 -10.99
N PRO A 231 -5.71 15.09 -11.09
CA PRO A 231 -5.18 15.83 -9.93
C PRO A 231 -6.29 16.16 -8.93
N LEU A 232 -5.90 16.49 -7.69
CA LEU A 232 -6.83 16.83 -6.60
C LEU A 232 -7.73 18.01 -6.98
N LYS A 233 -7.23 19.02 -7.71
CA LYS A 233 -8.04 20.14 -8.22
C LYS A 233 -9.28 19.71 -9.03
N ALA A 234 -9.28 18.51 -9.62
CA ALA A 234 -10.42 17.99 -10.36
C ALA A 234 -11.62 17.60 -9.48
N PHE A 235 -11.41 17.47 -8.16
CA PHE A 235 -12.39 16.98 -7.20
C PHE A 235 -12.68 17.96 -6.06
N ILE A 236 -12.29 19.24 -6.20
CA ILE A 236 -12.47 20.26 -5.14
C ILE A 236 -13.92 20.39 -4.68
N PRO A 237 -14.94 20.46 -5.57
CA PRO A 237 -16.33 20.52 -5.12
C PRO A 237 -16.71 19.34 -4.22
N GLN A 238 -16.28 18.13 -4.59
CA GLN A 238 -16.55 16.89 -3.85
C GLN A 238 -15.90 16.92 -2.47
N PHE A 239 -14.63 17.32 -2.39
CA PHE A 239 -13.92 17.40 -1.12
C PHE A 239 -14.47 18.47 -0.18
N LEU A 240 -14.87 19.64 -0.71
CA LEU A 240 -15.47 20.70 0.09
C LEU A 240 -16.85 20.29 0.61
N GLU A 241 -17.68 19.66 -0.23
CA GLU A 241 -18.97 19.13 0.20
C GLU A 241 -18.80 18.05 1.27
N PHE A 242 -17.86 17.12 1.09
CA PHE A 242 -17.56 16.10 2.10
C PHE A 242 -17.14 16.70 3.45
N LYS A 243 -16.27 17.73 3.45
CA LYS A 243 -15.90 18.45 4.68
C LYS A 243 -17.11 19.12 5.34
N ASN A 244 -18.02 19.70 4.55
CA ASN A 244 -19.26 20.29 5.07
C ASN A 244 -20.17 19.21 5.68
N LYS A 245 -20.32 18.05 5.02
CA LYS A 245 -21.09 16.91 5.54
C LYS A 245 -20.50 16.37 6.85
N CYS A 246 -19.17 16.20 6.92
CA CYS A 246 -18.48 15.80 8.15
C CYS A 246 -18.72 16.79 9.29
N THR A 247 -18.60 18.08 9.01
CA THR A 247 -18.84 19.16 10.00
C THR A 247 -20.28 19.14 10.49
N ALA A 248 -21.25 19.03 9.59
CA ALA A 248 -22.68 19.00 9.94
C ALA A 248 -23.09 17.75 10.74
N ARG A 249 -22.30 16.66 10.65
CA ARG A 249 -22.50 15.42 11.39
C ARG A 249 -21.59 15.30 12.62
N GLU A 250 -20.81 16.33 12.93
CA GLU A 250 -19.90 16.37 14.07
C GLU A 250 -18.88 15.21 14.08
N VAL A 251 -18.47 14.75 12.89
CA VAL A 251 -17.44 13.73 12.73
C VAL A 251 -16.20 14.31 12.06
N SER A 252 -15.03 13.78 12.43
CA SER A 252 -13.75 14.13 11.83
C SER A 252 -13.25 12.98 10.97
N ILE A 253 -13.11 13.24 9.67
CA ILE A 253 -12.48 12.33 8.71
C ILE A 253 -11.40 13.16 7.99
N PRO A 254 -10.12 13.02 8.36
CA PRO A 254 -9.05 13.77 7.71
C PRO A 254 -8.77 13.22 6.31
N PHE A 255 -8.27 14.10 5.44
CA PHE A 255 -7.62 13.67 4.22
C PHE A 255 -6.17 13.27 4.48
N LEU A 256 -5.74 12.20 3.79
CA LEU A 256 -4.44 11.54 3.93
C LEU A 256 -3.84 11.31 2.53
N PHE A 257 -3.88 12.36 1.70
CA PHE A 257 -3.70 12.26 0.25
C PHE A 257 -2.32 11.76 -0.16
N HIS A 258 -2.27 10.81 -1.09
CA HIS A 258 -1.11 10.64 -1.97
C HIS A 258 -0.92 11.89 -2.84
N CYS A 259 0.19 12.58 -2.67
CA CYS A 259 0.58 13.62 -3.61
C CYS A 259 2.08 13.93 -3.65
N GLY A 260 2.51 14.43 -4.81
CA GLY A 260 3.90 14.79 -5.06
C GLY A 260 4.82 13.59 -5.23
N GLU A 261 4.31 12.40 -5.54
CA GLU A 261 5.06 11.21 -5.93
C GLU A 261 5.46 11.30 -7.41
N THR A 262 6.28 12.31 -7.74
CA THR A 262 6.67 12.59 -9.13
C THR A 262 8.07 13.20 -9.21
N LEU A 263 8.70 12.99 -10.37
CA LEU A 263 9.89 13.71 -10.78
C LEU A 263 9.58 15.06 -11.43
N GLY A 264 8.33 15.32 -11.82
CA GLY A 264 7.88 16.57 -12.41
C GLY A 264 8.03 17.76 -11.45
N VAL A 265 8.16 18.95 -12.04
CA VAL A 265 8.13 20.24 -11.34
C VAL A 265 7.36 21.23 -12.19
N GLY A 266 6.40 21.94 -11.58
CA GLY A 266 5.53 22.90 -12.27
C GLY A 266 4.41 22.23 -13.08
N THR A 267 4.04 21.00 -12.73
CA THR A 267 2.97 20.22 -13.36
C THR A 267 1.73 20.18 -12.45
N ASP A 268 0.63 19.66 -12.99
CA ASP A 268 -0.56 19.40 -12.19
C ASP A 268 -0.34 18.31 -11.13
N THR A 269 0.64 17.42 -11.33
CA THR A 269 0.95 16.32 -10.41
C THR A 269 1.59 16.84 -9.13
N ASP A 270 2.70 17.58 -9.20
CA ASP A 270 3.30 18.24 -8.02
C ASP A 270 2.42 19.39 -7.48
N GLY A 271 1.56 19.98 -8.32
CA GLY A 271 0.49 20.89 -7.90
C GLY A 271 -0.47 20.30 -6.85
N ASN A 272 -0.63 18.98 -6.80
CA ASN A 272 -1.42 18.30 -5.77
C ASN A 272 -0.91 18.59 -4.34
N LEU A 273 0.37 18.95 -4.15
CA LEU A 273 0.89 19.38 -2.85
C LEU A 273 0.21 20.67 -2.36
N LEU A 274 0.01 21.63 -3.26
CA LEU A 274 -0.70 22.87 -2.93
C LEU A 274 -2.16 22.60 -2.63
N ASP A 275 -2.83 21.81 -3.47
CA ASP A 275 -4.24 21.45 -3.28
C ASP A 275 -4.46 20.71 -1.95
N ALA A 276 -3.61 19.72 -1.62
CA ALA A 276 -3.68 19.00 -0.36
C ALA A 276 -3.49 19.93 0.86
N LEU A 277 -2.55 20.87 0.77
CA LEU A 277 -2.35 21.89 1.81
C LEU A 277 -3.59 22.78 1.98
N LEU A 278 -4.22 23.21 0.88
CA LEU A 278 -5.41 24.06 0.91
C LEU A 278 -6.65 23.32 1.42
N LEU A 279 -6.79 22.03 1.08
CA LEU A 279 -7.83 21.15 1.60
C LEU A 279 -7.64 20.82 3.08
N GLY A 280 -6.45 21.06 3.64
CA GLY A 280 -6.13 20.80 5.03
C GLY A 280 -5.84 19.32 5.28
N SER A 281 -5.15 18.65 4.35
CA SER A 281 -4.68 17.28 4.53
C SER A 281 -3.87 17.16 5.82
N LYS A 282 -4.16 16.13 6.62
CA LYS A 282 -3.45 15.86 7.87
C LYS A 282 -2.07 15.28 7.60
N ARG A 283 -1.99 14.38 6.61
CA ARG A 283 -0.75 13.75 6.14
C ARG A 283 -0.68 13.76 4.62
N ILE A 284 0.52 13.57 4.10
CA ILE A 284 0.85 13.51 2.68
C ILE A 284 1.56 12.19 2.39
N GLY A 285 0.94 11.33 1.58
CA GLY A 285 1.57 10.13 1.04
C GLY A 285 2.71 10.49 0.09
N HIS A 286 3.90 9.94 0.34
CA HIS A 286 5.16 10.19 -0.36
C HIS A 286 5.71 11.62 -0.23
N GLY A 287 5.01 12.63 -0.79
CA GLY A 287 5.49 14.01 -0.79
C GLY A 287 6.87 14.20 -1.43
N PHE A 288 7.26 13.33 -2.38
CA PHE A 288 8.62 13.25 -2.91
C PHE A 288 9.10 14.60 -3.52
N ALA A 289 8.23 15.28 -4.23
CA ALA A 289 8.49 16.58 -4.86
C ALA A 289 8.53 17.75 -3.85
N LEU A 290 8.05 17.58 -2.60
CA LEU A 290 7.86 18.69 -1.65
C LEU A 290 9.14 19.50 -1.37
N ALA A 291 10.29 18.84 -1.34
CA ALA A 291 11.59 19.49 -1.15
C ALA A 291 11.92 20.55 -2.24
N ARG A 292 11.24 20.49 -3.39
CA ARG A 292 11.39 21.44 -4.51
C ARG A 292 10.43 22.62 -4.42
N HIS A 293 9.51 22.62 -3.45
CA HIS A 293 8.52 23.68 -3.21
C HIS A 293 8.70 24.28 -1.82
N PRO A 294 9.77 25.08 -1.58
CA PRO A 294 10.13 25.55 -0.24
C PRO A 294 9.00 26.32 0.46
N TYR A 295 8.23 27.13 -0.28
CA TYR A 295 7.07 27.83 0.29
C TYR A 295 5.96 26.86 0.73
N ILE A 296 5.64 25.85 -0.07
CA ILE A 296 4.61 24.85 0.28
C ILE A 296 5.09 24.02 1.48
N MET A 297 6.36 23.58 1.46
CA MET A 297 7.00 22.86 2.55
C MET A 297 6.94 23.65 3.87
N GLU A 298 7.29 24.94 3.86
CA GLU A 298 7.22 25.79 5.04
C GLU A 298 5.80 25.91 5.58
N ARG A 299 4.80 26.04 4.69
CA ARG A 299 3.39 26.12 5.07
C ARG A 299 2.85 24.81 5.63
N MET A 300 3.22 23.67 5.04
CA MET A 300 2.88 22.34 5.56
C MET A 300 3.49 22.12 6.94
N LYS A 301 4.78 22.42 7.13
CA LYS A 301 5.45 22.37 8.43
C LYS A 301 4.73 23.22 9.47
N LYS A 302 4.41 24.48 9.15
CA LYS A 302 3.69 25.40 10.07
C LYS A 302 2.30 24.89 10.46
N ARG A 303 1.68 24.07 9.62
CA ARG A 303 0.37 23.44 9.88
C ARG A 303 0.49 22.03 10.49
N ASN A 304 1.69 21.62 10.88
CA ASN A 304 1.97 20.29 11.42
C ASN A 304 1.51 19.15 10.49
N VAL A 305 1.66 19.33 9.17
CA VAL A 305 1.36 18.28 8.19
C VAL A 305 2.55 17.31 8.12
N CYS A 306 2.28 16.02 8.28
CA CYS A 306 3.30 14.98 8.24
C CYS A 306 3.42 14.33 6.85
N VAL A 307 4.64 14.00 6.44
CA VAL A 307 4.94 13.32 5.16
C VAL A 307 5.25 11.84 5.41
N GLU A 308 4.57 10.96 4.70
CA GLU A 308 4.74 9.51 4.78
C GLU A 308 5.81 9.06 3.78
N LEU A 309 7.04 8.83 4.26
CA LEU A 309 8.18 8.42 3.45
C LEU A 309 8.11 6.93 3.12
N CYS A 310 8.39 6.57 1.87
CA CYS A 310 8.40 5.19 1.37
C CYS A 310 9.68 4.96 0.53
N PRO A 311 10.87 4.95 1.15
CA PRO A 311 12.15 5.04 0.42
C PRO A 311 12.38 3.87 -0.55
N ILE A 312 12.01 2.64 -0.19
CA ILE A 312 12.14 1.49 -1.10
C ILE A 312 11.19 1.62 -2.29
N SER A 313 9.94 2.03 -2.04
CA SER A 313 8.97 2.30 -3.11
C SER A 313 9.50 3.35 -4.08
N ASN A 314 10.00 4.47 -3.56
CA ASN A 314 10.51 5.57 -4.37
C ASN A 314 11.77 5.19 -5.17
N GLU A 315 12.63 4.31 -4.65
CA GLU A 315 13.77 3.77 -5.39
C GLU A 315 13.32 2.81 -6.49
N ILE A 316 12.46 1.83 -6.18
CA ILE A 316 11.98 0.83 -7.15
C ILE A 316 11.15 1.46 -8.26
N LEU A 317 10.33 2.47 -7.94
CA LEU A 317 9.54 3.22 -8.90
C LEU A 317 10.34 4.29 -9.66
N GLY A 318 11.66 4.36 -9.46
CA GLY A 318 12.56 5.18 -10.26
C GLY A 318 12.54 6.68 -9.95
N LEU A 319 12.07 7.08 -8.76
CA LEU A 319 12.12 8.48 -8.31
C LEU A 319 13.49 8.88 -7.77
N THR A 320 14.24 7.92 -7.22
CA THR A 320 15.64 8.11 -6.83
C THR A 320 16.46 6.89 -7.25
N PRO A 321 17.71 7.06 -7.74
CA PRO A 321 18.55 5.92 -8.10
C PRO A 321 19.17 5.22 -6.89
N ARG A 322 19.19 5.87 -5.72
CA ARG A 322 19.73 5.36 -4.46
C ARG A 322 19.22 6.17 -3.28
N VAL A 323 19.13 5.54 -2.11
CA VAL A 323 18.65 6.23 -0.90
C VAL A 323 19.49 7.45 -0.50
N SER A 324 20.82 7.46 -0.68
CA SER A 324 21.66 8.57 -0.20
C SER A 324 21.37 9.92 -0.88
N GLY A 325 20.68 9.89 -2.03
CA GLY A 325 20.19 11.05 -2.78
C GLY A 325 18.69 11.34 -2.59
N HIS A 326 18.00 10.61 -1.70
CA HIS A 326 16.55 10.71 -1.52
C HIS A 326 16.15 12.10 -0.99
N ALA A 327 15.06 12.66 -1.52
CA ALA A 327 14.57 14.00 -1.19
C ALA A 327 14.15 14.17 0.28
N MET A 328 13.86 13.06 0.97
CA MET A 328 13.48 13.04 2.39
C MET A 328 14.48 13.73 3.31
N TYR A 329 15.79 13.66 3.02
CA TYR A 329 16.79 14.28 3.87
C TYR A 329 16.70 15.80 3.88
N THR A 330 16.24 16.42 2.78
CA THR A 330 15.93 17.84 2.74
C THR A 330 14.73 18.16 3.63
N LEU A 331 13.71 17.29 3.65
CA LEU A 331 12.53 17.46 4.52
C LEU A 331 12.93 17.39 6.01
N LEU A 332 13.71 16.37 6.38
CA LEU A 332 14.20 16.17 7.75
C LEU A 332 15.10 17.33 8.20
N ALA A 333 16.03 17.77 7.36
CA ALA A 333 16.90 18.92 7.65
C ALA A 333 16.12 20.24 7.83
N ASN A 334 14.91 20.35 7.26
CA ASN A 334 14.02 21.48 7.43
C ASN A 334 13.00 21.29 8.58
N ASN A 335 13.14 20.24 9.38
CA ASN A 335 12.23 19.88 10.47
C ASN A 335 10.77 19.73 10.01
N VAL A 336 10.58 19.10 8.85
CA VAL A 336 9.28 18.60 8.40
C VAL A 336 9.05 17.24 9.07
N HIS A 337 7.90 17.08 9.72
CA HIS A 337 7.56 15.82 10.38
C HIS A 337 7.37 14.72 9.34
N CYS A 338 8.01 13.57 9.55
CA CYS A 338 7.98 12.46 8.62
C CYS A 338 7.74 11.12 9.33
N THR A 339 7.05 10.19 8.67
CA THR A 339 7.00 8.77 9.07
C THR A 339 7.70 7.91 8.02
N VAL A 340 8.14 6.71 8.40
CA VAL A 340 8.73 5.72 7.48
C VAL A 340 7.72 4.59 7.29
N ASN A 341 7.47 4.19 6.05
CA ASN A 341 6.39 3.28 5.68
C ASN A 341 6.85 2.35 4.56
N THR A 342 6.23 1.17 4.47
CA THR A 342 6.57 0.16 3.46
C THR A 342 5.89 0.36 2.12
N ASP A 343 4.83 1.18 2.09
CA ASP A 343 3.91 1.26 0.96
C ASP A 343 3.40 -0.13 0.53
N ASN A 344 3.94 -0.72 -0.55
CA ASN A 344 3.57 -2.04 -1.06
C ASN A 344 4.67 -3.10 -0.83
N GLY A 345 4.97 -3.39 0.44
CA GLY A 345 6.08 -4.29 0.83
C GLY A 345 6.12 -5.65 0.12
N THR A 346 4.96 -6.27 -0.16
CA THR A 346 4.89 -7.53 -0.92
C THR A 346 5.46 -7.40 -2.35
N ILE A 347 5.10 -6.34 -3.08
CA ILE A 347 5.54 -6.13 -4.47
C ILE A 347 7.02 -5.73 -4.51
N PHE A 348 7.47 -5.01 -3.49
CA PHE A 348 8.85 -4.57 -3.36
C PHE A 348 9.77 -5.60 -2.70
N GLY A 349 9.23 -6.71 -2.21
CA GLY A 349 10.01 -7.69 -1.44
C GLY A 349 10.59 -7.11 -0.15
N SER A 350 9.91 -6.11 0.44
CA SER A 350 10.38 -5.36 1.60
C SER A 350 9.45 -5.45 2.81
N LYS A 351 10.00 -5.08 3.97
CA LYS A 351 9.33 -4.97 5.26
C LYS A 351 9.72 -3.63 5.89
N LEU A 352 9.02 -3.20 6.96
CA LEU A 352 9.26 -1.89 7.56
C LEU A 352 10.71 -1.72 8.05
N SER A 353 11.31 -2.79 8.58
CA SER A 353 12.72 -2.76 8.99
C SER A 353 13.68 -2.47 7.82
N HIS A 354 13.34 -2.87 6.59
CA HIS A 354 14.14 -2.56 5.40
C HIS A 354 14.03 -1.08 5.02
N ASP A 355 12.84 -0.47 5.09
CA ASP A 355 12.67 0.97 4.85
C ASP A 355 13.37 1.80 5.93
N PHE A 356 13.30 1.39 7.20
CA PHE A 356 14.12 2.01 8.25
C PHE A 356 15.61 1.85 7.96
N TYR A 357 16.08 0.66 7.56
CA TYR A 357 17.48 0.45 7.19
C TYR A 357 17.93 1.42 6.08
N GLN A 358 17.12 1.62 5.04
CA GLN A 358 17.41 2.59 3.97
C GLN A 358 17.61 4.02 4.52
N VAL A 359 16.72 4.46 5.42
CA VAL A 359 16.86 5.77 6.09
C VAL A 359 18.12 5.83 6.95
N MET A 360 18.47 4.75 7.67
CA MET A 360 19.65 4.69 8.52
C MET A 360 20.96 4.80 7.72
N VAL A 361 21.08 4.07 6.62
CA VAL A 361 22.34 3.99 5.85
C VAL A 361 22.50 5.11 4.84
N GLY A 362 21.42 5.80 4.46
CA GLY A 362 21.50 6.82 3.43
C GLY A 362 22.21 8.12 3.87
N LYS A 363 22.27 8.40 5.18
CA LYS A 363 23.07 9.50 5.73
C LYS A 363 23.67 9.16 7.11
N ALA A 364 24.94 9.48 7.29
CA ALA A 364 25.67 9.19 8.53
C ALA A 364 25.18 9.98 9.76
N ASP A 365 24.45 11.09 9.55
CA ASP A 365 23.86 11.90 10.62
C ASP A 365 22.48 11.37 11.10
N MET A 366 21.93 10.36 10.44
CA MET A 366 20.77 9.61 10.94
C MET A 366 21.19 8.69 12.08
N THR A 367 21.27 9.27 13.28
CA THR A 367 21.58 8.56 14.53
C THR A 367 20.33 7.95 15.17
N LEU A 368 20.53 7.22 16.27
CA LEU A 368 19.46 6.68 17.12
C LEU A 368 18.40 7.73 17.50
N TYR A 369 18.81 9.00 17.66
CA TYR A 369 17.87 10.12 17.89
C TYR A 369 16.90 10.31 16.71
N GLY A 370 17.42 10.33 15.47
CA GLY A 370 16.61 10.48 14.28
C GLY A 370 15.64 9.30 14.09
N TRP A 371 16.08 8.08 14.39
CA TRP A 371 15.24 6.88 14.30
C TRP A 371 14.09 6.92 15.31
N ARG A 372 14.41 7.33 16.55
CA ARG A 372 13.42 7.57 17.60
C ARG A 372 12.40 8.62 17.15
N GLN A 373 12.86 9.74 16.62
CA GLN A 373 12.00 10.85 16.21
C GLN A 373 11.01 10.45 15.11
N LEU A 374 11.44 9.65 14.13
CA LEU A 374 10.56 9.11 13.08
C LEU A 374 9.47 8.20 13.66
N ALA A 375 9.80 7.37 14.65
CA ALA A 375 8.83 6.55 15.35
C ALA A 375 7.86 7.39 16.21
N GLU A 376 8.35 8.39 16.93
CA GLU A 376 7.50 9.31 17.72
C GLU A 376 6.53 10.10 16.84
N TRP A 377 6.97 10.56 15.67
CA TRP A 377 6.09 11.22 14.70
C TRP A 377 5.03 10.26 14.15
N SER A 378 5.33 8.98 13.98
CA SER A 378 4.31 8.01 13.58
C SER A 378 3.17 7.86 14.59
N LEU A 379 3.48 7.98 15.89
CA LEU A 379 2.47 8.01 16.94
C LEU A 379 1.73 9.36 16.96
N GLU A 380 2.46 10.48 16.92
CA GLU A 380 1.88 11.82 16.96
C GLU A 380 0.89 12.09 15.81
N HIS A 381 1.22 11.63 14.61
CA HIS A 381 0.44 11.87 13.40
C HIS A 381 -0.56 10.76 13.08
N SER A 382 -0.65 9.73 13.92
CA SER A 382 -1.68 8.70 13.82
C SER A 382 -3.09 9.29 13.96
N CYS A 383 -4.09 8.55 13.48
CA CYS A 383 -5.51 8.79 13.62
C CYS A 383 -6.11 7.98 14.78
N MET A 384 -5.28 7.57 15.74
CA MET A 384 -5.75 7.10 17.04
C MET A 384 -6.51 8.20 17.77
N ASP A 385 -7.51 7.82 18.57
CA ASP A 385 -8.10 8.73 19.55
C ASP A 385 -7.10 9.01 20.69
N ALA A 386 -7.44 9.98 21.55
CA ALA A 386 -6.53 10.42 22.61
C ALA A 386 -6.14 9.29 23.59
N LYS A 387 -7.07 8.37 23.89
CA LYS A 387 -6.86 7.28 24.83
C LYS A 387 -6.06 6.14 24.21
N GLU A 388 -6.37 5.81 22.95
CA GLU A 388 -5.59 4.89 22.13
C GLU A 388 -4.13 5.37 22.03
N LEU A 389 -3.92 6.64 21.69
CA LEU A 389 -2.61 7.25 21.55
C LEU A 389 -1.82 7.28 22.87
N GLU A 390 -2.46 7.66 23.98
CA GLU A 390 -1.81 7.67 25.30
C GLU A 390 -1.31 6.26 25.66
N THR A 391 -2.15 5.24 25.44
CA THR A 391 -1.81 3.85 25.75
C THR A 391 -0.68 3.35 24.85
N ALA A 392 -0.77 3.60 23.53
CA ALA A 392 0.24 3.20 22.56
C ALA A 392 1.59 3.88 22.84
N ARG A 393 1.59 5.18 23.15
CA ARG A 393 2.80 5.93 23.47
C ARG A 393 3.49 5.42 24.72
N ARG A 394 2.73 5.15 25.80
CA ARG A 394 3.29 4.58 27.03
C ARG A 394 3.97 3.24 26.77
N ARG A 395 3.30 2.35 26.02
CA ARG A 395 3.86 1.04 25.67
C ARG A 395 5.08 1.14 24.76
N TRP A 396 5.05 2.06 23.80
CA TRP A 396 6.18 2.31 22.92
C TRP A 396 7.39 2.83 23.71
N ASP A 397 7.20 3.75 24.66
CA ASP A 397 8.28 4.27 25.51
C ASP A 397 8.91 3.18 26.39
N GLU A 398 8.12 2.22 26.90
CA GLU A 398 8.61 1.04 27.63
C GLU A 398 9.50 0.19 26.72
N LEU A 399 8.98 -0.21 25.55
CA LEU A 399 9.69 -1.06 24.58
C LEU A 399 10.93 -0.36 24.01
N TRP A 400 10.90 0.95 23.84
CA TRP A 400 12.07 1.73 23.39
C TRP A 400 13.20 1.70 24.43
N LYS A 401 12.87 1.81 25.73
CA LYS A 401 13.89 1.72 26.80
C LYS A 401 14.51 0.32 26.85
N GLU A 402 13.69 -0.73 26.70
CA GLU A 402 14.17 -2.11 26.62
C GLU A 402 15.10 -2.31 25.42
N PHE A 403 14.73 -1.79 24.24
CA PHE A 403 15.56 -1.82 23.04
C PHE A 403 16.91 -1.11 23.23
N VAL A 404 16.91 0.08 23.84
CA VAL A 404 18.16 0.82 24.12
C VAL A 404 19.02 0.09 25.15
N ALA A 405 18.43 -0.48 26.20
CA ALA A 405 19.15 -1.28 27.18
C ALA A 405 19.83 -2.50 26.52
N TRP A 406 19.09 -3.21 25.66
CA TRP A 406 19.63 -4.31 24.87
C TRP A 406 20.78 -3.88 23.97
N ILE A 407 20.69 -2.73 23.29
CA ILE A 407 21.80 -2.21 22.46
C ILE A 407 23.06 -2.01 23.31
N VAL A 408 22.93 -1.40 24.49
CA VAL A 408 24.07 -1.12 25.37
C VAL A 408 24.67 -2.41 25.91
N GLU A 409 23.85 -3.37 26.32
CA GLU A 409 24.30 -4.66 26.82
C GLU A 409 25.03 -5.47 25.74
N GLU A 410 24.41 -5.61 24.57
CA GLU A 410 24.92 -6.46 23.48
C GLU A 410 26.11 -5.81 22.76
N TYR A 411 26.00 -4.52 22.43
CA TYR A 411 26.96 -3.83 21.53
C TYR A 411 27.79 -2.75 22.23
N GLY A 412 27.59 -2.49 23.52
CA GLY A 412 28.35 -1.46 24.25
C GLY A 412 29.86 -1.66 24.20
N HIS A 413 30.32 -2.91 24.08
CA HIS A 413 31.73 -3.27 23.94
C HIS A 413 32.37 -2.79 22.61
N LEU A 414 31.57 -2.49 21.59
CA LEU A 414 32.03 -1.95 20.30
C LEU A 414 32.32 -0.44 20.36
N VAL A 415 31.77 0.26 21.36
CA VAL A 415 31.95 1.70 21.55
C VAL A 415 33.26 1.93 22.28
N LYS A 416 34.29 2.40 21.56
CA LYS A 416 35.52 2.85 22.21
C LYS A 416 35.19 4.07 23.08
N PRO A 417 35.72 4.15 24.32
CA PRO A 417 35.61 5.37 25.11
C PRO A 417 36.14 6.57 24.29
N PRO A 418 35.51 7.75 24.38
CA PRO A 418 36.08 8.94 23.78
C PRO A 418 37.51 9.14 24.31
N ALA A 419 38.46 9.32 23.38
CA ALA A 419 39.89 9.48 23.67
C ALA A 419 40.20 10.80 24.38
#